data_AF-A0A350DB63-F1
#
_entry.id   AF-A0A350DB63-F1
#
_cell.length_a   1.000
_cell.length_b   1.000
_cell.length_c   1.000
_cell.angle_alpha   90.00
_cell.angle_beta   90.00
_cell.angle_gamma   90.00
#
_symmetry.space_group_name_H-M   'P 1'
#
loop_
_entity.id
_entity.type
_entity.pdbx_description
1 polymer ?
#
loop_
_entity_poly.entity_id
_entity_poly.type
_entity_poly.pdbx_seq_one_letter_code
_entity_poly.pdbx_strand_id
1 'polypeptide(L)'
;RSLDLSLPEIRQLLALNRSPGAQCDDVNRMMDRHIEQVEARIQELTKLNEQLRMLRRSCSNRRTVEQCGILRNLSATPVSSG
;
A
#
# COMPACT_ATOMS: atom_id res chain seq x y z
N ARG A 1 -12.70 -1.12 15.34
CA ARG A 1 -12.78 -0.20 14.18
C ARG A 1 -11.41 -0.23 13.52
N SER A 2 -11.32 -0.61 12.25
CA SER A 2 -10.04 -0.77 11.54
C SER A 2 -10.12 -0.07 10.17
N LEU A 3 -10.29 1.26 10.19
CA LEU A 3 -10.25 2.11 8.98
C LEU A 3 -8.84 2.61 8.67
N ASP A 4 -7.84 2.13 9.41
CA ASP A 4 -6.44 2.54 9.34
C ASP A 4 -6.24 4.05 9.34
N LEU A 5 -7.07 4.76 10.12
CA LEU A 5 -6.96 6.19 10.29
C LEU A 5 -5.74 6.51 11.14
N SER A 6 -4.99 7.52 10.70
CA SER A 6 -3.89 8.06 11.46
C SER A 6 -4.37 8.71 12.77
N LEU A 7 -3.47 8.82 13.75
CA LEU A 7 -3.78 9.48 15.02
C LEU A 7 -4.27 10.95 14.84
N PRO A 8 -3.72 11.76 13.91
CA PRO A 8 -4.29 13.06 13.56
C PRO A 8 -5.75 13.03 13.10
N GLU A 9 -6.11 12.09 12.21
CA GLU A 9 -7.48 11.97 11.68
C GLU A 9 -8.47 11.55 12.77
N ILE A 10 -8.05 10.63 13.64
CA ILE A 10 -8.85 10.25 14.82
C ILE A 10 -9.08 11.47 15.72
N ARG A 11 -8.05 12.28 15.98
CA ARG A 11 -8.18 13.51 16.78
C ARG A 11 -9.14 14.52 16.13
N GLN A 12 -9.06 14.68 14.81
CA GLN A 12 -9.96 15.56 14.06
C GLN A 12 -11.41 15.11 14.16
N LEU A 13 -11.69 13.81 14.01
CA LEU A 13 -13.04 13.25 14.18
C LEU A 13 -13.57 13.47 15.61
N LEU A 14 -12.74 13.26 16.62
CA LEU A 14 -13.12 13.48 18.01
C LEU A 14 -13.45 14.96 18.30
N ALA A 15 -12.73 15.90 17.67
CA ALA A 15 -12.99 17.33 17.81
C ALA A 15 -14.32 17.73 17.14
N LEU A 16 -14.58 17.25 15.92
CA LEU A 16 -15.82 17.52 15.19
C LEU A 16 -17.04 16.91 15.89
N ASN A 17 -16.90 15.71 16.46
CA ASN A 17 -17.97 15.05 17.22
C ASN A 17 -18.38 15.82 18.49
N ARG A 18 -17.56 16.74 19.00
CA ARG A 18 -17.90 17.62 20.13
C ARG A 18 -18.69 18.87 19.71
N SER A 19 -18.94 19.06 18.42
CA SER A 19 -19.60 20.24 17.85
C SER A 19 -20.86 19.85 17.06
N PRO A 20 -22.01 19.64 17.71
CA PRO A 20 -23.22 19.15 17.05
C PRO A 20 -23.85 20.11 16.02
N GLY A 21 -23.41 21.38 15.98
CA GLY A 21 -23.82 22.35 14.95
C GLY A 21 -22.80 22.53 13.82
N ALA A 22 -21.69 21.78 13.82
CA ALA A 22 -20.70 21.85 12.76
C ALA A 22 -21.21 21.14 11.50
N GLN A 23 -20.90 21.71 10.34
CA GLN A 23 -21.16 21.06 9.06
C GLN A 23 -20.22 19.85 8.89
N CYS A 24 -20.73 18.79 8.26
CA CYS A 24 -19.97 17.56 8.03
C CYS A 24 -18.89 17.70 6.94
N ASP A 25 -18.79 18.85 6.27
CA ASP A 25 -17.87 19.08 5.16
C ASP A 25 -16.39 18.82 5.53
N ASP A 26 -15.98 19.13 6.77
CA ASP A 26 -14.63 18.85 7.25
C ASP A 26 -14.37 17.35 7.45
N VAL A 27 -15.39 16.60 7.87
CA VAL A 27 -15.32 15.14 7.97
C VAL A 27 -15.21 14.55 6.56
N ASN A 28 -16.06 15.01 5.64
CA ASN A 28 -16.09 14.53 4.26
C ASN A 28 -14.74 14.75 3.56
N ARG A 29 -14.20 15.98 3.61
CA ARG A 29 -12.89 16.29 3.04
C ARG A 29 -11.75 15.46 3.63
N MET A 30 -11.83 15.11 4.91
CA MET A 30 -10.82 14.26 5.54
C MET A 30 -10.96 12.80 5.05
N MET A 31 -12.18 12.29 4.96
CA MET A 31 -12.45 10.96 4.40
C MET A 31 -12.01 10.86 2.94
N ASP A 32 -12.31 11.86 2.11
CA ASP A 32 -11.93 11.88 0.69
C ASP A 32 -10.42 11.76 0.53
N ARG A 33 -9.65 12.53 1.30
CA ARG A 33 -8.18 12.45 1.29
C ARG A 33 -7.66 11.09 1.76
N HIS A 34 -8.26 10.50 2.78
CA HIS A 34 -7.85 9.17 3.25
C HIS A 34 -8.15 8.10 2.21
N ILE A 35 -9.31 8.19 1.53
CA ILE A 35 -9.66 7.31 0.42
C ILE A 35 -8.63 7.41 -0.70
N GLU A 36 -8.27 8.63 -1.13
CA GLU A 36 -7.23 8.86 -2.16
C GLU A 36 -5.89 8.21 -1.78
N GLN A 37 -5.48 8.31 -0.50
CA GLN A 37 -4.26 7.68 -0.01
C GLN A 37 -4.33 6.14 -0.05
N VAL A 38 -5.46 5.57 0.38
CA VAL A 38 -5.69 4.13 0.33
C VAL A 38 -5.69 3.63 -1.12
N GLU A 39 -6.33 4.35 -2.03
CA GLU A 39 -6.35 4.02 -3.46
C GLU A 39 -4.96 4.06 -4.09
N ALA A 40 -4.17 5.09 -3.80
CA ALA A 40 -2.77 5.17 -4.23
C ALA A 40 -1.96 3.97 -3.73
N ARG A 41 -2.13 3.61 -2.45
CA ARG A 41 -1.44 2.46 -1.87
C ARG A 41 -1.87 1.14 -2.51
N ILE A 42 -3.16 0.98 -2.84
CA ILE A 42 -3.67 -0.19 -3.55
C ILE A 42 -3.00 -0.30 -4.93
N GLN A 43 -2.88 0.81 -5.66
CA GLN A 43 -2.24 0.81 -6.98
C GLN A 43 -0.76 0.40 -6.89
N GLU A 44 -0.01 0.96 -5.94
CA GLU A 44 1.39 0.59 -5.69
C GLU A 44 1.52 -0.90 -5.35
N LEU A 45 0.71 -1.40 -4.42
CA LEU A 45 0.75 -2.79 -3.99
C LEU A 45 0.32 -3.75 -5.10
N THR A 46 -0.61 -3.33 -5.96
CA THR A 46 -1.02 -4.12 -7.12
C THR A 46 0.14 -4.28 -8.09
N LYS A 47 0.83 -3.18 -8.42
CA LYS A 47 2.03 -3.19 -9.27
C LYS A 47 3.15 -4.04 -8.67
N LEU A 48 3.41 -3.89 -7.36
CA LEU A 48 4.39 -4.71 -6.65
C LEU A 48 4.02 -6.20 -6.72
N ASN A 49 2.76 -6.55 -6.48
CA ASN A 49 2.29 -7.93 -6.56
C ASN A 49 2.46 -8.52 -7.97
N GLU A 50 2.22 -7.74 -9.02
CA GLU A 50 2.48 -8.16 -10.40
C GLU A 50 3.97 -8.45 -10.63
N GLN A 51 4.86 -7.57 -10.17
CA GLN A 51 6.30 -7.75 -10.24
C GLN A 51 6.76 -9.00 -9.48
N LEU A 52 6.26 -9.22 -8.27
CA LEU A 52 6.55 -10.41 -7.47
C LEU A 52 6.06 -11.68 -8.14
N ARG A 53 4.88 -11.65 -8.79
CA ARG A 53 4.35 -12.78 -9.56
C ARG A 53 5.20 -13.07 -10.79
N MET A 54 5.66 -12.05 -11.52
CA MET A 54 6.59 -12.21 -12.63
C MET A 54 7.90 -12.84 -12.17
N LEU A 55 8.48 -12.34 -11.08
CA LEU A 55 9.69 -12.88 -10.49
C LEU A 55 9.49 -14.34 -10.06
N ARG A 56 8.39 -14.67 -9.37
CA ARG A 56 8.08 -16.05 -8.97
C ARG A 56 7.96 -17.00 -10.16
N ARG A 57 7.41 -16.54 -11.29
CA ARG A 57 7.28 -17.34 -12.53
C ARG A 57 8.63 -17.65 -13.20
N SER A 58 9.70 -16.93 -12.86
CA SER A 58 11.03 -17.19 -13.43
C SER A 58 11.67 -18.48 -12.91
N CYS A 59 11.09 -19.13 -11.89
CA CYS A 59 11.63 -20.34 -11.29
C CYS A 59 10.58 -21.47 -11.20
N SER A 60 10.98 -22.69 -11.58
CA SER A 60 10.19 -23.91 -11.40
C SER A 60 10.58 -24.65 -10.13
N ASN A 61 9.68 -25.51 -9.62
CA ASN A 61 9.99 -26.36 -8.47
C ASN A 61 11.06 -27.42 -8.85
N ARG A 62 11.70 -28.05 -7.84
CA ARG A 62 12.73 -29.10 -8.00
C ARG A 62 14.01 -28.66 -8.74
N ARG A 63 14.36 -27.39 -8.66
CA ARG A 63 15.64 -26.83 -9.12
C ARG A 63 16.61 -26.69 -7.95
N THR A 64 17.91 -26.79 -8.22
CA THR A 64 18.93 -26.38 -7.23
C THR A 64 18.91 -24.86 -7.06
N VAL A 65 19.50 -24.36 -5.97
CA VAL A 65 19.66 -22.91 -5.74
C VAL A 65 20.43 -22.24 -6.88
N GLU A 66 21.45 -22.92 -7.41
CA GLU A 66 22.23 -22.47 -8.57
C GLU A 66 21.35 -22.30 -9.83
N GLN A 67 20.34 -23.15 -10.00
CA GLN A 67 19.39 -23.08 -11.11
C GLN A 67 18.18 -22.17 -10.81
N CYS A 68 18.14 -21.50 -9.65
CA CYS A 68 17.00 -20.71 -9.24
C CYS A 68 16.88 -19.43 -10.07
N GLY A 69 15.85 -19.39 -10.93
CA GLY A 69 15.60 -18.22 -11.77
C GLY A 69 15.33 -16.94 -10.98
N ILE A 70 14.76 -17.03 -9.78
CA ILE A 70 14.49 -15.86 -8.92
C ILE A 70 15.82 -15.21 -8.51
N LEU A 71 16.74 -15.99 -7.95
CA LEU A 71 18.04 -15.48 -7.50
C LEU A 71 18.87 -14.93 -8.66
N ARG A 72 18.84 -15.61 -9.82
CA ARG A 72 19.50 -15.13 -11.03
C ARG A 72 18.95 -13.78 -11.52
N ASN A 73 17.63 -13.56 -11.43
CA ASN A 73 17.03 -12.28 -11.82
C ASN A 73 17.42 -11.17 -10.83
N LEU A 74 17.37 -11.44 -9.53
CA LEU A 74 17.73 -10.47 -8.49
C LEU A 74 19.20 -10.06 -8.52
N SER A 75 20.11 -10.96 -8.92
CA SER A 75 21.53 -10.64 -9.09
C SER A 75 21.85 -9.92 -10.41
N ALA A 76 20.98 -10.04 -11.42
CA ALA A 76 21.17 -9.42 -12.74
C ALA A 76 20.64 -7.99 -12.83
N THR A 77 19.65 -7.62 -12.01
CA THR A 77 19.20 -6.24 -11.88
C THR A 77 20.04 -5.51 -10.84
N PRO A 78 20.84 -4.48 -11.19
CA PRO A 78 21.34 -3.56 -10.18
C PRO A 78 20.10 -2.93 -9.54
N VAL A 79 19.89 -3.23 -8.25
CA VAL A 79 18.81 -2.66 -7.45
C VAL A 79 18.93 -1.15 -7.56
N SER A 80 18.11 -0.56 -8.42
CA SER A 80 17.98 0.88 -8.53
C SER A 80 17.13 1.27 -7.34
N SER A 81 17.81 1.64 -6.25
CA SER A 81 17.21 2.28 -5.09
C SER A 81 16.51 3.55 -5.56
N GLY A 82 15.19 3.59 -5.45
CA GLY A 82 14.33 4.74 -5.64
C GLY A 82 13.13 4.61 -4.73
#